data_AF-B8FZL4-F1
#
_entry.id   AF-B8FZL4-F1
#
_cell.length_a   1.000
_cell.length_b   1.000
_cell.length_c   1.000
_cell.angle_alpha   90.00
_cell.angle_beta   90.00
_cell.angle_gamma   90.00
#
_symmetry.space_group_name_H-M   'P 1'
#
loop_
_entity.id
_entity.type
_entity.pdbx_description
1 polymer ?
#
loop_
_entity_poly.entity_id
_entity_poly.type
_entity_poly.pdbx_seq_one_letter_code
_entity_poly.pdbx_strand_id
1 'polypeptide(L)'
;MSQVNVDQKLGVNKFHVDEENAHIVMKEGNIDRAEYQKLVLACPAGLYKINDSGDIQFDYAGCLECGTCRVLCGKTLLDKWEFPLGTLGVEFRYG
;
A
#
# COMPACT_ATOMS: atom_id res chain seq x y z
N MET A 1 20.50 14.10 -5.74
CA MET A 1 19.63 13.70 -4.60
C MET A 1 19.90 12.24 -4.31
N SER A 2 20.24 11.86 -3.09
CA SER A 2 20.35 10.45 -2.72
C SER A 2 18.97 9.79 -2.82
N GLN A 3 18.87 8.62 -3.44
CA GLN A 3 17.64 7.86 -3.50
C GLN A 3 17.20 7.51 -2.07
N VAL A 4 15.98 7.89 -1.70
CA VAL A 4 15.43 7.59 -0.38
C VAL A 4 14.96 6.14 -0.37
N ASN A 5 15.48 5.36 0.57
CA ASN A 5 14.95 4.03 0.85
C ASN A 5 13.70 4.18 1.74
N VAL A 6 12.52 4.01 1.15
CA VAL A 6 11.23 4.14 1.84
C VAL A 6 11.06 3.04 2.89
N ASP A 7 11.48 1.82 2.61
CA ASP A 7 11.37 0.68 3.53
C ASP A 7 12.12 0.95 4.85
N GLN A 8 13.32 1.55 4.78
CA GLN A 8 14.06 1.99 5.97
C GLN A 8 13.32 3.06 6.79
N LYS A 9 12.61 3.97 6.13
CA LYS A 9 11.81 4.99 6.80
C LYS A 9 10.55 4.42 7.43
N LEU A 10 9.91 3.43 6.79
CA LEU A 10 8.78 2.73 7.38
C LEU A 10 9.23 1.93 8.61
N GLY A 11 10.46 1.40 8.61
CA GLY A 11 11.02 0.64 9.74
C GLY A 11 11.12 1.40 11.08
N VAL A 12 11.02 2.73 11.09
CA VAL A 12 10.95 3.51 12.36
C VAL A 12 9.53 3.68 12.89
N ASN A 13 8.51 3.42 12.06
CA ASN A 13 7.12 3.42 12.48
C ASN A 13 6.78 2.09 13.18
N LYS A 14 5.74 2.11 14.01
CA LYS A 14 5.15 0.90 14.58
C LYS A 14 3.88 0.59 13.81
N PHE A 15 3.76 -0.65 13.38
CA PHE A 15 2.55 -1.19 12.75
C PHE A 15 2.04 -2.36 13.59
N HIS A 16 0.72 -2.42 13.74
CA HIS A 16 0.00 -3.54 14.33
C HIS A 16 -0.84 -4.16 13.20
N VAL A 17 -0.26 -5.13 12.50
CA VAL A 17 -0.84 -5.67 11.27
C VAL A 17 -1.87 -6.73 11.59
N ASP A 18 -3.05 -6.63 10.98
CA ASP A 18 -4.05 -7.69 10.99
C ASP A 18 -3.74 -8.70 9.87
N GLU A 19 -3.07 -9.79 10.21
CA GLU A 19 -2.69 -10.83 9.23
C GLU A 19 -3.90 -11.65 8.75
N GLU A 20 -4.97 -11.71 9.54
CA GLU A 20 -6.19 -12.45 9.21
C GLU A 20 -7.16 -11.62 8.37
N ASN A 21 -7.12 -10.28 8.50
CA ASN A 21 -8.03 -9.37 7.83
C ASN A 21 -7.28 -8.21 7.14
N ALA A 22 -6.74 -8.49 5.96
CA ALA A 22 -6.13 -7.45 5.12
C ALA A 22 -7.14 -6.32 4.83
N HIS A 23 -6.82 -5.08 5.20
CA HIS A 23 -7.69 -3.91 5.01
C HIS A 23 -7.72 -3.40 3.55
N ILE A 24 -6.80 -3.88 2.71
CA ILE A 24 -6.77 -3.64 1.26
C ILE A 24 -6.67 -4.98 0.54
N VAL A 25 -7.56 -5.21 -0.43
CA VAL A 25 -7.55 -6.40 -1.29
C VAL A 25 -7.55 -5.94 -2.74
N MET A 26 -6.61 -6.45 -3.53
CA MET A 26 -6.54 -6.21 -4.96
C MET A 26 -7.58 -7.08 -5.68
N LYS A 27 -8.17 -6.58 -6.76
CA LYS A 27 -9.02 -7.41 -7.62
C LYS A 27 -8.21 -8.54 -8.24
N GLU A 28 -8.84 -9.70 -8.32
CA GLU A 28 -8.30 -10.85 -9.04
C GLU A 28 -8.41 -10.68 -10.56
N GLY A 29 -7.55 -11.38 -11.29
CA GLY A 29 -7.55 -11.41 -12.75
C GLY A 29 -6.51 -10.49 -13.39
N ASN A 30 -6.81 -10.03 -14.60
CA ASN A 30 -5.87 -9.24 -15.38
C ASN A 30 -5.78 -7.80 -14.84
N ILE A 31 -4.66 -7.47 -14.20
CA ILE A 31 -4.37 -6.12 -13.68
C ILE A 31 -3.90 -5.23 -14.83
N ASP A 32 -4.63 -4.13 -15.07
CA ASP A 32 -4.19 -3.07 -15.99
C ASP A 32 -2.90 -2.42 -15.45
N ARG A 33 -1.82 -2.57 -16.22
CA ARG A 33 -0.49 -2.04 -15.88
C ARG A 33 -0.45 -0.53 -15.82
N ALA A 34 -1.20 0.17 -16.67
CA ALA A 34 -1.22 1.62 -16.67
C ALA A 34 -1.91 2.17 -15.41
N GLU A 35 -3.00 1.51 -14.97
CA GLU A 35 -3.63 1.82 -13.68
C GLU A 35 -2.69 1.49 -12.52
N TYR A 36 -2.02 0.34 -12.54
CA TYR A 36 -1.15 -0.08 -11.44
C TYR A 36 0.06 0.86 -11.27
N GLN A 37 0.59 1.37 -12.38
CA GLN A 37 1.68 2.35 -12.36
C GLN A 37 1.31 3.62 -11.58
N LYS A 38 0.03 4.03 -11.56
CA LYS A 38 -0.43 5.15 -10.72
C LYS A 38 -0.18 4.87 -9.25
N LEU A 39 -0.45 3.64 -8.80
CA LEU A 39 -0.24 3.22 -7.41
C LEU A 39 1.24 3.15 -7.05
N VAL A 40 2.07 2.64 -7.96
CA VAL A 40 3.54 2.60 -7.79
C VAL A 40 4.11 4.01 -7.60
N LEU A 41 3.63 4.98 -8.38
CA LEU A 41 4.13 6.36 -8.32
C LEU A 41 3.56 7.16 -7.14
N ALA A 42 2.30 6.92 -6.78
CA ALA A 42 1.58 7.80 -5.84
C ALA A 42 1.56 7.29 -4.40
N CYS A 43 1.81 5.99 -4.16
CA CYS A 43 1.80 5.46 -2.80
C CYS A 43 3.01 6.00 -2.00
N PRO A 44 2.81 6.79 -0.93
CA PRO A 44 3.93 7.36 -0.17
C PRO A 44 4.73 6.32 0.61
N ALA A 45 4.13 5.16 0.88
CA ALA A 45 4.76 4.03 1.54
C ALA A 45 5.38 3.03 0.57
N GLY A 46 5.28 3.24 -0.75
CA GLY A 46 5.89 2.35 -1.75
C GLY A 46 5.37 0.91 -1.71
N LEU A 47 4.12 0.70 -1.29
CA LEU A 47 3.52 -0.63 -1.11
C LEU A 47 3.25 -1.39 -2.41
N TYR A 48 3.21 -0.67 -3.53
CA TYR A 48 2.96 -1.20 -4.86
C TYR A 48 4.27 -1.16 -5.63
N LYS A 49 4.77 -2.31 -6.07
CA LYS A 49 6.05 -2.45 -6.76
C LYS A 49 5.86 -3.28 -8.04
N ILE A 50 6.65 -2.98 -9.06
CA ILE A 50 6.85 -3.83 -10.23
C ILE A 50 8.34 -4.17 -10.26
N ASN A 51 8.69 -5.46 -10.24
CA ASN A 51 10.09 -5.87 -10.29
C ASN A 51 10.65 -5.83 -11.73
N ASP A 52 11.94 -6.10 -11.88
CA ASP A 52 12.62 -6.06 -13.19
C ASP A 52 12.08 -7.12 -14.18
N SER A 53 11.54 -8.23 -13.68
CA SER A 53 10.87 -9.26 -14.47
C SER A 53 9.47 -8.84 -14.93
N GLY A 54 8.97 -7.71 -14.43
CA GLY A 54 7.62 -7.23 -14.67
C GLY A 54 6.58 -7.85 -13.74
N ASP A 55 6.93 -8.56 -12.68
CA ASP A 55 5.95 -9.07 -11.71
C ASP A 55 5.42 -7.95 -10.83
N ILE A 56 4.13 -8.01 -10.55
CA ILE A 56 3.45 -7.09 -9.64
C ILE A 56 3.58 -7.58 -8.21
N GLN A 57 3.96 -6.69 -7.29
CA GLN A 57 4.09 -6.99 -5.86
C GLN A 57 3.32 -5.96 -5.04
N PHE A 58 2.52 -6.43 -4.10
CA PHE A 58 1.76 -5.59 -3.18
C PHE A 58 1.89 -6.11 -1.75
N ASP A 59 2.12 -5.21 -0.80
CA ASP A 59 2.16 -5.51 0.63
C ASP A 59 1.41 -4.41 1.41
N TYR A 60 0.35 -4.78 2.12
CA TYR A 60 -0.45 -3.83 2.90
C TYR A 60 0.10 -3.57 4.31
N ALA A 61 1.07 -4.35 4.80
CA ALA A 61 1.55 -4.28 6.17
C ALA A 61 2.16 -2.91 6.54
N GLY A 62 2.74 -2.21 5.58
CA GLY A 62 3.32 -0.87 5.76
C GLY A 62 2.37 0.29 5.47
N CYS A 63 1.06 0.06 5.38
CA CYS A 63 0.10 1.09 4.96
C CYS A 63 0.04 2.25 5.96
N LEU A 64 0.16 3.47 5.44
CA LEU A 64 0.03 4.71 6.21
C LEU A 64 -1.42 5.23 6.27
N GLU A 65 -2.38 4.43 5.80
CA GLU A 65 -3.82 4.74 5.85
C GLU A 65 -4.23 6.05 5.16
N CYS A 66 -3.38 6.60 4.29
CA CYS A 66 -3.60 7.90 3.63
C CYS A 66 -4.72 7.91 2.58
N GLY A 67 -5.18 6.75 2.11
CA GLY A 67 -6.28 6.64 1.14
C GLY A 67 -5.93 6.96 -0.33
N THR A 68 -4.69 7.32 -0.67
CA THR A 68 -4.28 7.65 -2.04
C THR A 68 -4.64 6.55 -3.05
N CYS A 69 -4.38 5.29 -2.71
CA CYS A 69 -4.70 4.15 -3.57
C CYS A 69 -6.22 3.97 -3.79
N ARG A 70 -7.03 4.23 -2.76
CA ARG A 70 -8.49 4.22 -2.85
C ARG A 70 -9.00 5.30 -3.79
N VAL A 71 -8.47 6.52 -3.69
CA VAL A 71 -8.89 7.64 -4.54
C VAL A 71 -8.54 7.38 -6.01
N LEU A 72 -7.32 6.91 -6.29
CA LEU A 72 -6.85 6.71 -7.65
C LEU A 72 -7.46 5.48 -8.33
N CYS A 73 -7.53 4.35 -7.61
CA CYS A 73 -7.83 3.06 -8.22
C CYS A 73 -8.90 2.24 -7.48
N GLY A 74 -9.67 2.85 -6.57
CA GLY A 74 -10.70 2.15 -5.80
C GLY A 74 -11.81 1.53 -6.64
N LYS A 75 -12.06 2.04 -7.86
CA LYS A 75 -13.04 1.45 -8.80
C LYS A 75 -12.41 0.48 -9.79
N THR A 76 -11.10 0.57 -10.02
CA THR A 76 -10.39 -0.17 -11.06
C THR A 76 -9.68 -1.38 -10.49
N LEU A 77 -8.76 -1.19 -9.54
CA LEU A 77 -7.82 -2.20 -9.08
C LEU A 77 -8.10 -2.78 -7.69
N LEU A 78 -8.83 -2.07 -6.84
CA LEU A 78 -9.11 -2.53 -5.48
C LEU A 78 -10.47 -3.24 -5.44
N ASP A 79 -10.49 -4.43 -4.86
CA ASP A 79 -11.72 -5.14 -4.50
C ASP A 79 -12.23 -4.66 -3.13
N LYS A 80 -11.29 -4.48 -2.19
CA LYS A 80 -11.56 -3.95 -0.86
C LYS A 80 -10.59 -2.83 -0.50
N TRP A 81 -11.13 -1.78 0.09
CA TRP A 81 -10.36 -0.79 0.86
C TRP A 81 -11.21 -0.33 2.03
N GLU A 82 -10.69 -0.50 3.22
CA GLU A 82 -11.25 -0.02 4.47
C GLU A 82 -10.12 0.43 5.39
N PHE A 83 -10.45 1.16 6.46
CA PHE A 83 -9.46 1.39 7.50
C PHE A 83 -9.19 0.07 8.24
N PRO A 84 -7.97 -0.14 8.76
CA PRO A 84 -7.71 -1.20 9.73
C PRO A 84 -8.69 -1.13 10.90
N LEU A 85 -8.92 -2.28 11.55
CA LEU A 85 -9.71 -2.32 12.78
C LEU A 85 -9.05 -1.47 13.88
N GLY A 86 -9.85 -1.06 14.87
CA GLY A 86 -9.35 -0.24 15.97
C GLY A 86 -8.10 -0.85 16.61
N THR A 87 -7.12 0.00 16.93
CA THR A 87 -5.78 -0.35 17.45
C THR A 87 -4.84 -1.09 16.49
N LEU A 88 -5.28 -1.41 15.28
CA LEU A 88 -4.45 -1.97 14.21
C LEU A 88 -4.03 -0.89 13.22
N GLY A 89 -3.12 -1.23 12.32
CA GLY A 89 -2.55 -0.31 11.34
C GLY A 89 -1.34 0.45 11.86
N VAL A 90 -1.14 1.68 11.38
CA VAL A 90 0.02 2.51 11.75
C VAL A 90 -0.21 3.26 13.06
N GLU A 91 0.78 3.22 13.95
CA GLU A 91 0.77 3.98 15.21
C GLU A 91 1.59 5.28 15.06
N PHE A 92 0.89 6.41 14.93
CA PHE A 92 1.52 7.74 14.93
C PHE A 92 1.73 8.22 16.37
N ARG A 93 2.99 8.51 16.74
CA ARG A 93 3.35 8.96 18.10
C ARG A 93 3.29 10.47 18.28
N TYR A 94 3.57 11.23 17.21
CA TYR A 94 3.75 12.68 17.27
C TYR A 94 2.98 13.47 16.20
N GLY A 95 2.14 12.81 15.40
CA GLY A 95 1.39 13.44 14.30
C GLY A 95 2.28 13.81 13.13
#